data_AF-A0A261Y0Q2-F1
#
_entry.id   AF-A0A261Y0Q2-F1
#
_cell.length_a   1.000
_cell.length_b   1.000
_cell.length_c   1.000
_cell.angle_alpha   90.00
_cell.angle_beta   90.00
_cell.angle_gamma   90.00
#
_symmetry.space_group_name_H-M   'P 1'
#
loop_
_entity.id
_entity.type
_entity.pdbx_description
1 polymer ?
#
loop_
_entity_poly.entity_id
_entity_poly.type
_entity_poly.pdbx_seq_one_letter_code
_entity_poly.pdbx_strand_id
1 'polypeptide(L)'
;MSRALEDQLILFPECALTGYADDVSYIEKIDPKDIQVALARLHEAAYQYQVHIIFGTYLWDEPEKTWRNAAVYLGPSDQHQRSAYYKVNLANSERPFLKPGEELNVFKVDFRKRSVTIGIPNLS
;
A
#
# COMPACT_ATOMS: atom_id res chain seq x y z
N MET A 1 -15.91 10.65 -18.92
CA MET A 1 -15.02 10.21 -17.82
C MET A 1 -15.39 11.00 -16.58
N SER A 2 -15.78 10.33 -15.49
CA SER A 2 -16.04 11.00 -14.21
C SER A 2 -14.71 11.46 -13.60
N ARG A 3 -14.59 12.75 -13.31
CA ARG A 3 -13.43 13.31 -12.59
C ARG A 3 -13.52 12.89 -11.11
N ALA A 4 -12.40 12.54 -10.49
CA ALA A 4 -12.36 12.37 -9.04
C ALA A 4 -12.71 13.71 -8.37
N LEU A 5 -13.56 13.68 -7.36
CA LEU A 5 -13.85 14.83 -6.51
C LEU A 5 -12.73 14.96 -5.47
N GLU A 6 -12.42 16.19 -5.05
CA GLU A 6 -11.48 16.45 -3.96
C GLU A 6 -11.90 15.69 -2.68
N ASP A 7 -10.92 15.29 -1.87
CA ASP A 7 -11.11 14.47 -0.67
C ASP A 7 -11.91 13.18 -0.93
N GLN A 8 -11.75 12.56 -2.12
CA GLN A 8 -12.24 11.20 -2.36
C GLN A 8 -11.21 10.17 -1.92
N LEU A 9 -11.72 9.05 -1.40
CA LEU A 9 -10.92 7.86 -1.14
C LEU A 9 -11.03 6.91 -2.33
N ILE A 10 -9.89 6.61 -2.93
CA ILE A 10 -9.75 5.64 -4.01
C ILE A 10 -9.10 4.40 -3.43
N LEU A 11 -9.79 3.26 -3.55
CA LEU A 11 -9.31 1.97 -3.06
C LEU A 11 -9.01 1.06 -4.25
N PHE A 12 -7.76 0.60 -4.32
CA PHE A 12 -7.32 -0.40 -5.29
C PHE A 12 -7.22 -1.79 -4.64
N PRO A 13 -7.29 -2.86 -5.46
CA PRO A 13 -7.10 -4.23 -4.98
C PRO A 13 -5.74 -4.51 -4.33
N GLU A 14 -5.64 -5.71 -3.73
CA GLU A 14 -4.39 -6.30 -3.29
C GLU A 14 -3.39 -6.41 -4.47
N CYS A 15 -2.12 -6.12 -4.17
CA CYS A 15 -1.01 -6.13 -5.13
C CYS A 15 -1.26 -5.37 -6.45
N ALA A 16 -2.09 -4.33 -6.44
CA ALA A 16 -2.38 -3.52 -7.62
C ALA A 16 -1.13 -2.86 -8.25
N LEU A 17 -0.07 -2.62 -7.47
CA LEU A 17 1.16 -2.02 -7.98
C LEU A 17 2.18 -3.05 -8.49
N THR A 18 2.39 -4.14 -7.75
CA THR A 18 3.38 -5.18 -8.05
C THR A 18 2.81 -6.31 -8.90
N GLY A 19 1.52 -6.29 -9.20
CA GLY A 19 0.79 -7.39 -9.83
C GLY A 19 0.42 -8.48 -8.82
N TYR A 20 -0.54 -9.33 -9.20
CA TYR A 20 -1.01 -10.46 -8.40
C TYR A 20 -0.85 -11.75 -9.22
N ALA A 21 -0.30 -12.80 -8.63
CA ALA A 21 -0.18 -14.12 -9.24
C ALA A 21 -0.23 -15.23 -8.18
N ASP A 22 -0.66 -16.43 -8.59
CA ASP A 22 -0.72 -17.60 -7.70
C ASP A 22 0.68 -18.03 -7.22
N ASP A 23 1.66 -17.93 -8.11
CA ASP A 23 3.09 -18.07 -7.79
C ASP A 23 3.68 -16.70 -7.49
N VAL A 24 4.13 -16.51 -6.25
CA VAL A 24 4.69 -15.24 -5.76
C VAL A 24 6.19 -15.13 -6.05
N SER A 25 6.85 -16.17 -6.58
CA SER A 25 8.31 -16.17 -6.85
C SER A 25 8.79 -15.06 -7.79
N TYR A 26 7.90 -14.51 -8.64
CA TYR A 26 8.26 -13.43 -9.54
C TYR A 26 8.72 -12.15 -8.83
N ILE A 27 8.37 -11.96 -7.55
CA ILE A 27 8.78 -10.77 -6.80
C ILE A 27 10.31 -10.66 -6.67
N GLU A 28 11.02 -11.80 -6.72
CA GLU A 28 12.48 -11.83 -6.66
C GLU A 28 13.12 -11.18 -7.88
N LYS A 29 12.36 -11.01 -8.97
CA LYS A 29 12.80 -10.36 -10.21
C LYS A 29 12.50 -8.87 -10.24
N ILE A 30 11.76 -8.35 -9.26
CA ILE A 30 11.41 -6.93 -9.16
C ILE A 30 12.58 -6.18 -8.53
N ASP A 31 13.03 -5.09 -9.16
CA ASP A 31 13.96 -4.15 -8.50
C ASP A 31 13.16 -3.31 -7.49
N PRO A 32 13.51 -3.33 -6.18
CA PRO A 32 12.88 -2.47 -5.17
C PRO A 32 12.85 -0.99 -5.54
N LYS A 33 13.81 -0.50 -6.33
CA LYS A 33 13.87 0.90 -6.78
C LYS A 33 12.71 1.26 -7.71
N ASP A 34 12.28 0.33 -8.56
CA ASP A 34 11.15 0.55 -9.46
C ASP A 34 9.87 0.77 -8.65
N ILE A 35 9.71 0.04 -7.55
CA ILE A 35 8.60 0.23 -6.61
C ILE A 35 8.68 1.60 -5.95
N GLN A 36 9.85 2.06 -5.49
CA GLN A 36 9.99 3.40 -4.93
C GLN A 36 9.63 4.51 -5.93
N VAL A 37 10.05 4.37 -7.20
CA VAL A 37 9.69 5.31 -8.27
C VAL A 37 8.18 5.32 -8.50
N ALA A 38 7.54 4.16 -8.52
CA ALA A 38 6.10 4.05 -8.73
C ALA A 38 5.30 4.62 -7.53
N LEU A 39 5.77 4.38 -6.29
CA LEU A 39 5.20 5.00 -5.09
C LEU A 39 5.28 6.53 -5.13
N ALA A 40 6.41 7.08 -5.57
CA ALA A 40 6.58 8.53 -5.71
C ALA A 40 5.59 9.12 -6.72
N ARG A 41 5.36 8.44 -7.86
CA ARG A 41 4.37 8.85 -8.86
C ARG A 41 2.93 8.78 -8.35
N LEU A 42 2.58 7.73 -7.59
CA LEU A 42 1.26 7.62 -6.97
C LEU A 42 1.04 8.71 -5.92
N HIS A 43 2.07 9.07 -5.16
CA HIS A 43 2.01 10.15 -4.20
C HIS A 43 1.83 11.52 -4.89
N GLU A 44 2.59 11.77 -5.96
CA GLU A 44 2.41 12.96 -6.79
C GLU A 44 0.98 13.04 -7.34
N ALA A 45 0.41 11.92 -7.82
CA ALA A 45 -0.97 11.88 -8.26
C ALA A 45 -1.98 12.17 -7.12
N ALA A 46 -1.79 11.59 -5.93
CA ALA A 46 -2.63 11.85 -4.76
C ALA A 46 -2.65 13.35 -4.41
N TYR A 47 -1.47 13.99 -4.43
CA TYR A 47 -1.32 15.42 -4.23
C TYR A 47 -1.96 16.24 -5.36
N GLN A 48 -1.63 15.97 -6.62
CA GLN A 48 -2.13 16.74 -7.77
C GLN A 48 -3.66 16.71 -7.89
N TYR A 49 -4.28 15.56 -7.58
CA TYR A 49 -5.73 15.40 -7.66
C TYR A 49 -6.45 15.67 -6.34
N GLN A 50 -5.71 15.96 -5.26
CA GLN A 50 -6.25 16.18 -3.92
C GLN A 50 -7.16 15.01 -3.47
N VAL A 51 -6.65 13.78 -3.62
CA VAL A 51 -7.35 12.54 -3.26
C VAL A 51 -6.55 11.70 -2.28
N HIS A 52 -7.25 10.80 -1.60
CA HIS A 52 -6.67 9.74 -0.78
C HIS A 52 -6.59 8.46 -1.60
N ILE A 53 -5.45 7.76 -1.53
CA ILE A 53 -5.24 6.52 -2.26
C ILE A 53 -4.87 5.42 -1.28
N ILE A 54 -5.56 4.28 -1.37
CA ILE A 54 -5.18 3.03 -0.71
C ILE A 54 -4.99 1.95 -1.77
N PHE A 55 -3.89 1.21 -1.72
CA PHE A 55 -3.59 0.14 -2.67
C PHE A 55 -2.72 -0.94 -2.06
N GLY A 56 -2.86 -2.17 -2.57
CA GLY A 56 -1.96 -3.27 -2.22
C GLY A 56 -0.69 -3.27 -3.07
N THR A 57 0.42 -3.68 -2.47
CA THR A 57 1.72 -3.86 -3.13
C THR A 57 2.63 -4.74 -2.27
N TYR A 58 3.62 -5.37 -2.88
CA TYR A 58 4.78 -5.84 -2.13
C TYR A 58 5.74 -4.68 -1.87
N LEU A 59 6.27 -4.59 -0.65
CA LEU A 59 7.30 -3.64 -0.26
C LEU A 59 8.56 -4.38 0.18
N TRP A 60 9.70 -3.87 -0.25
CA TRP A 60 11.00 -4.33 0.20
C TRP A 60 11.36 -3.67 1.55
N ASP A 61 11.64 -4.51 2.53
CA ASP A 61 12.18 -4.13 3.84
C ASP A 61 13.70 -4.14 3.76
N GLU A 62 14.30 -2.96 3.62
CA GLU A 62 15.76 -2.83 3.48
C GLU A 62 16.55 -3.34 4.70
N PRO A 63 16.17 -3.02 5.96
CA PRO A 63 16.81 -3.58 7.15
C PRO A 63 16.84 -5.11 7.19
N GLU A 64 15.70 -5.75 6.87
CA GLU A 64 15.57 -7.20 7.01
C GLU A 64 15.88 -7.97 5.73
N LYS A 65 16.01 -7.27 4.60
CA LYS A 65 16.18 -7.85 3.26
C LYS A 65 15.08 -8.84 2.92
N THR A 66 13.83 -8.47 3.23
CA THR A 66 12.66 -9.30 2.96
C THR A 66 11.58 -8.53 2.21
N TRP A 67 10.73 -9.25 1.48
CA TRP A 67 9.50 -8.70 0.93
C TRP A 67 8.35 -8.83 1.93
N ARG A 68 7.46 -7.84 1.94
CA ARG A 68 6.25 -7.84 2.76
C ARG A 68 5.04 -7.49 1.90
N ASN A 69 3.93 -8.20 2.06
CA ASN A 69 2.64 -7.79 1.49
C ASN A 69 2.10 -6.60 2.29
N ALA A 70 1.86 -5.49 1.61
CA ALA A 70 1.47 -4.24 2.23
C ALA A 70 0.24 -3.63 1.57
N ALA A 71 -0.62 -3.04 2.39
CA ALA A 71 -1.57 -2.04 1.94
C ALA A 71 -1.05 -0.66 2.33
N VAL A 72 -0.87 0.19 1.32
CA VAL A 72 -0.26 1.52 1.46
C VAL A 72 -1.35 2.57 1.34
N TYR A 73 -1.35 3.52 2.28
CA TYR A 73 -2.12 4.76 2.22
C TYR A 73 -1.23 5.92 1.79
N LEU A 74 -1.73 6.75 0.88
CA LEU A 74 -1.15 8.04 0.47
C LEU A 74 -2.23 9.12 0.57
N GLY A 75 -1.93 10.17 1.34
CA GLY A 75 -2.81 11.34 1.49
C GLY A 75 -2.52 12.46 0.48
N PRO A 76 -3.42 13.44 0.35
CA PRO A 76 -3.28 14.58 -0.56
C PRO A 76 -2.33 15.69 -0.05
N SER A 77 -1.54 15.42 1.00
CA SER A 77 -0.65 16.39 1.64
C SER A 77 0.76 16.36 1.05
N ASP A 78 1.40 17.52 0.97
CA ASP A 78 2.80 17.68 0.56
C ASP A 78 3.78 17.10 1.60
N GLN A 79 3.33 16.88 2.84
CA GLN A 79 4.15 16.38 3.95
C GLN A 79 4.39 14.87 3.93
N HIS A 80 4.24 14.20 2.78
CA HIS A 80 4.45 12.76 2.63
C HIS A 80 3.62 11.94 3.62
N GLN A 81 2.32 12.25 3.75
CA GLN A 81 1.43 11.47 4.61
C GLN A 81 1.27 10.06 4.03
N ARG A 82 2.14 9.17 4.48
CA ARG A 82 2.22 7.78 4.06
C ARG A 82 2.05 6.89 5.28
N SER A 83 1.29 5.83 5.12
CA SER A 83 1.22 4.75 6.09
C SER A 83 1.18 3.41 5.36
N ALA A 84 1.67 2.37 6.00
CA ALA A 84 1.62 1.02 5.46
C ALA A 84 1.15 0.06 6.55
N TYR A 85 0.19 -0.78 6.19
CA TYR A 85 -0.17 -1.97 6.95
C TYR A 85 0.52 -3.17 6.29
N TYR A 86 1.26 -3.97 7.06
CA TYR A 86 1.85 -5.21 6.58
C TYR A 86 0.93 -6.39 6.93
N LYS A 87 0.61 -7.22 5.94
CA LYS A 87 -0.28 -8.37 6.08
C LYS A 87 0.30 -9.35 7.10
N VAL A 88 -0.44 -9.55 8.20
CA VAL A 88 -0.05 -10.44 9.30
C VAL A 88 -0.28 -11.91 8.94
N ASN A 89 -1.46 -12.24 8.43
CA ASN A 89 -1.80 -13.60 7.98
C ASN A 89 -1.49 -13.78 6.50
N LEU A 90 -0.33 -14.37 6.21
CA LEU A 90 0.05 -14.74 4.85
C LEU A 90 -0.62 -16.05 4.42
N ALA A 91 -1.01 -16.10 3.14
CA ALA A 91 -1.43 -17.32 2.49
C ALA A 91 -0.25 -18.31 2.41
N ASN A 92 -0.54 -19.61 2.30
CA ASN A 92 0.51 -20.64 2.29
C ASN A 92 1.51 -20.48 1.13
N SER A 93 1.05 -20.01 -0.03
CA SER A 93 1.90 -19.72 -1.18
C SER A 93 2.81 -18.50 -0.99
N GLU A 94 2.44 -17.56 -0.10
CA GLU A 94 3.20 -16.34 0.17
C GLU A 94 4.35 -16.55 1.15
N ARG A 95 4.19 -17.45 2.13
CA ARG A 95 5.12 -17.68 3.24
C ARG A 95 6.59 -17.96 2.85
N PRO A 96 6.90 -18.64 1.73
CA PRO A 96 8.28 -18.86 1.33
C PRO A 96 9.00 -17.57 0.88
N PHE A 97 8.24 -16.57 0.42
CA PHE A 97 8.78 -15.38 -0.24
C PHE A 97 8.60 -14.11 0.59
N LEU A 98 7.60 -14.08 1.48
CA LEU A 98 7.20 -12.89 2.22
C LEU A 98 7.34 -13.07 3.73
N LYS A 99 7.74 -11.99 4.40
CA LYS A 99 7.69 -11.91 5.87
C LYS A 99 6.34 -11.30 6.32
N PRO A 100 5.66 -11.90 7.32
CA PRO A 100 4.41 -11.34 7.84
C PRO A 100 4.64 -10.03 8.58
N GLY A 101 3.60 -9.19 8.61
CA GLY A 101 3.49 -8.08 9.55
C GLY A 101 3.36 -8.55 11.00
N GLU A 102 3.68 -7.67 11.95
CA GLU A 102 3.69 -8.01 13.38
C GLU A 102 2.45 -7.50 14.13
N GLU A 103 1.74 -6.52 13.56
CA GLU A 103 0.69 -5.79 14.26
C GLU A 103 -0.52 -5.51 13.35
N LEU A 104 -1.72 -5.46 13.95
CA LEU A 104 -2.93 -4.95 13.31
C LEU A 104 -2.99 -3.43 13.45
N ASN A 105 -2.09 -2.76 12.72
CA ASN A 105 -2.01 -1.31 12.76
C ASN A 105 -3.19 -0.64 12.06
N VAL A 106 -3.73 0.37 12.73
CA VAL A 106 -4.70 1.31 12.15
C VAL A 106 -4.00 2.64 11.89
N PHE A 107 -4.36 3.31 10.80
CA PHE A 107 -3.81 4.62 10.48
C PHE A 107 -4.87 5.69 10.61
N LYS A 108 -4.49 6.83 11.19
CA LYS A 108 -5.34 8.02 11.27
C LYS A 108 -5.11 8.85 10.03
N VAL A 109 -6.19 9.26 9.38
CA VAL A 109 -6.17 10.10 8.19
C VAL A 109 -7.09 11.28 8.39
N ASP A 110 -6.70 12.44 7.87
CA ASP A 110 -7.57 13.61 7.84
C ASP A 110 -8.39 13.54 6.55
N PHE A 111 -9.66 13.18 6.67
CA PHE A 111 -10.58 13.02 5.56
C PHE A 111 -11.72 14.02 5.72
N ARG A 112 -11.90 14.93 4.74
CA ARG A 112 -12.95 15.96 4.79
C ARG A 112 -12.95 16.77 6.09
N LYS A 113 -11.76 17.20 6.54
CA LYS A 113 -11.53 17.94 7.79
C LYS A 113 -11.93 17.19 9.07
N ARG A 114 -11.98 15.86 9.02
CA ARG A 114 -12.21 14.99 10.19
C ARG A 114 -11.13 13.94 10.28
N SER A 115 -10.70 13.63 11.49
CA SER A 115 -9.80 12.50 11.72
C SER A 115 -10.60 11.21 11.64
N VAL A 116 -10.22 10.32 10.72
CA VAL A 116 -10.81 8.99 10.51
C VAL A 116 -9.74 7.96 10.76
N THR A 117 -10.08 6.91 11.52
CA THR A 117 -9.22 5.76 11.72
C THR A 117 -9.58 4.69 10.68
N ILE A 118 -8.59 4.26 9.91
CA ILE A 118 -8.74 3.19 8.93
C ILE A 118 -8.03 1.95 9.44
N GLY A 119 -8.76 0.84 9.48
CA GLY A 119 -8.22 -0.50 9.71
C GLY A 119 -8.36 -1.33 8.44
N ILE A 120 -7.34 -2.14 8.16
CA ILE A 120 -7.36 -3.08 7.04
C ILE A 120 -7.54 -4.47 7.63
N PRO A 121 -8.74 -5.06 7.54
CA PRO A 121 -9.01 -6.37 8.11
C PRO A 121 -8.26 -7.43 7.32
N ASN A 122 -7.66 -8.36 8.04
CA ASN A 122 -7.04 -9.54 7.45
C ASN A 122 -8.12 -10.64 7.35
N LEU A 123 -8.65 -10.88 6.15
CA LEU A 123 -9.56 -11.99 5.89
C LEU A 123 -8.71 -13.19 5.45
N SER A 124 -8.72 -14.23 6.29
CA SER A 124 -8.06 -15.53 6.06
C SER A 124 -8.74 -16.35 4.96
#